data_AF-B0DW03-F1
#
_entry.id   AF-B0DW03-F1
#
_cell.length_a   1.000
_cell.length_b   1.000
_cell.length_c   1.000
_cell.angle_alpha   90.00
_cell.angle_beta   90.00
_cell.angle_gamma   90.00
#
_symmetry.space_group_name_H-M   'P 1'
#
loop_
_entity.id
_entity.type
_entity.pdbx_description
1 polymer ?
#
loop_
_entity_poly.entity_id
_entity_poly.type
_entity_poly.pdbx_seq_one_letter_code
_entity_poly.pdbx_strand_id
1 'polypeptide(L)'
;MVYDPNMPRRTSLGDALALMAEYVLDIMQPYPGDSNAMGDGGVRQWFSVYQTSNPDWYCINDYLNLNGCVIRTSNLENSHF
;
A
#
# COMPACT_ATOMS: atom_id res chain seq x y z
N MET A 1 -21.59 3.88 -21.51
CA MET A 1 -21.01 5.22 -21.24
C MET A 1 -21.21 6.06 -22.49
N VAL A 2 -21.86 7.21 -22.39
CA VAL A 2 -22.10 8.14 -23.52
C VAL A 2 -20.95 9.15 -23.52
N TYR A 3 -20.32 9.35 -24.67
CA TYR A 3 -19.22 10.29 -24.83
C TYR A 3 -19.74 11.74 -24.81
N ASP A 4 -19.24 12.57 -23.90
CA ASP A 4 -19.53 14.02 -23.84
C ASP A 4 -18.26 14.82 -24.20
N PRO A 5 -18.24 15.51 -25.36
CA PRO A 5 -17.08 16.26 -25.81
C PRO A 5 -16.80 17.55 -25.02
N ASN A 6 -17.75 17.98 -24.17
CA ASN A 6 -17.68 19.22 -23.40
C ASN A 6 -17.28 19.02 -21.93
N MET A 7 -17.06 17.77 -21.48
CA MET A 7 -16.58 17.54 -20.12
C MET A 7 -15.20 18.20 -19.93
N PRO A 8 -14.88 18.70 -18.72
CA PRO A 8 -13.55 19.21 -18.41
C PRO A 8 -12.51 18.14 -18.75
N ARG A 9 -11.70 18.40 -19.77
CA ARG A 9 -10.60 17.52 -20.14
C ARG A 9 -9.55 17.63 -19.03
N ARG A 10 -8.99 16.51 -18.57
CA ARG A 10 -7.76 16.55 -17.77
C ARG A 10 -6.69 17.21 -18.63
N THR A 11 -6.39 18.48 -18.35
CA THR A 11 -5.49 19.33 -19.15
C THR A 11 -4.02 19.09 -18.85
N SER A 12 -3.71 18.42 -17.75
CA SER A 12 -2.35 17.96 -17.45
C SER A 12 -2.29 16.45 -17.59
N LEU A 13 -1.45 15.98 -18.50
CA LEU A 13 -0.95 14.61 -18.59
C LEU A 13 0.06 14.35 -17.44
N GLY A 14 -0.24 14.85 -16.24
CA GLY A 14 0.48 14.50 -15.04
C GLY A 14 -0.26 13.33 -14.41
N ASP A 15 0.22 12.11 -14.45
CA ASP A 15 1.39 11.53 -15.09
C ASP A 15 0.89 10.10 -15.30
N ALA A 16 0.62 9.68 -16.55
CA ALA A 16 -0.04 8.38 -16.78
C ALA A 16 0.77 7.23 -16.14
N LEU A 17 2.08 7.43 -16.01
CA LEU A 17 2.98 6.57 -15.26
C LEU A 17 2.75 6.63 -13.75
N ALA A 18 2.52 7.80 -13.16
CA ALA A 18 2.16 7.92 -11.75
C ALA A 18 0.81 7.27 -11.45
N LEU A 19 -0.18 7.41 -12.33
CA LEU A 19 -1.48 6.76 -12.20
C LEU A 19 -1.39 5.23 -12.29
N MET A 20 -0.55 4.73 -13.21
CA MET A 20 -0.25 3.30 -13.31
C MET A 20 0.60 2.81 -12.13
N ALA A 21 1.53 3.62 -11.62
CA ALA A 21 2.32 3.29 -10.45
C ALA A 21 1.44 3.23 -9.19
N GLU A 22 0.53 4.18 -9.01
CA GLU A 22 -0.46 4.17 -7.93
C GLU A 22 -1.37 2.93 -8.03
N TYR A 23 -1.90 2.64 -9.22
CA TYR A 23 -2.72 1.44 -9.45
C TYR A 23 -1.94 0.14 -9.18
N VAL A 24 -0.70 0.04 -9.67
CA VAL A 24 0.14 -1.14 -9.43
C VAL A 24 0.49 -1.26 -7.96
N LEU A 25 0.82 -0.17 -7.26
CA LEU A 25 1.07 -0.21 -5.82
C LEU A 25 -0.18 -0.67 -5.07
N ASP A 26 -1.36 -0.16 -5.40
CA ASP A 26 -2.62 -0.51 -4.74
C ASP A 26 -2.99 -1.99 -4.92
N ILE A 27 -2.87 -2.55 -6.12
CA ILE A 27 -3.19 -3.98 -6.36
C ILE A 27 -2.08 -4.94 -5.88
N MET A 28 -0.85 -4.45 -5.69
CA MET A 28 0.30 -5.28 -5.32
C MET A 28 0.61 -5.23 -3.82
N GLN A 29 -0.03 -4.34 -3.06
CA GLN A 29 0.11 -4.31 -1.60
C GLN A 29 -0.88 -5.32 -1.00
N PRO A 30 -0.41 -6.37 -0.29
CA PRO A 30 -1.31 -7.20 0.49
C PRO A 30 -1.98 -6.37 1.58
N TYR A 31 -3.26 -6.59 1.81
CA TYR A 31 -3.95 -5.93 2.91
C TYR A 31 -3.40 -6.46 4.25
N PRO A 32 -3.42 -5.63 5.32
CA PRO A 32 -3.02 -6.10 6.65
C PRO A 32 -3.79 -7.36 7.04
N GLY A 33 -3.06 -8.43 7.41
CA GLY A 33 -3.63 -9.74 7.75
C GLY A 33 -3.70 -10.74 6.59
N ASP A 34 -3.43 -10.33 5.34
CA ASP A 34 -3.28 -11.27 4.22
C ASP A 34 -2.06 -12.17 4.42
N SER A 35 -2.14 -13.41 3.93
CA SER A 35 -1.03 -14.35 4.05
C SER A 35 0.17 -13.88 3.21
N ASN A 36 1.37 -13.93 3.79
CA ASN A 36 2.63 -13.57 3.12
C ASN A 36 2.96 -14.42 1.87
N ALA A 37 2.19 -15.46 1.60
CA ALA A 37 2.39 -16.44 0.55
C ALA A 37 1.42 -16.26 -0.63
N MET A 38 1.00 -15.02 -0.93
CA MET A 38 0.26 -14.72 -2.17
C MET A 38 1.19 -14.90 -3.40
N GLY A 39 1.31 -16.14 -3.86
CA GLY A 39 1.73 -16.55 -5.21
C GLY A 39 3.22 -16.39 -5.56
N ASP A 40 3.86 -17.49 -5.96
CA ASP A 40 5.24 -17.57 -6.45
C ASP A 40 5.43 -16.98 -7.87
N GLY A 41 4.69 -15.91 -8.17
CA GLY A 41 4.72 -15.17 -9.43
C GLY A 41 4.19 -13.73 -9.34
N GLY A 42 3.88 -13.25 -8.12
CA GLY A 42 3.48 -11.88 -7.84
C GLY A 42 4.60 -11.06 -7.18
N VAL A 43 4.37 -9.75 -7.01
CA VAL A 43 5.27 -8.89 -6.24
C VAL A 43 5.39 -9.45 -4.83
N ARG A 44 6.59 -9.94 -4.47
CA ARG A 44 6.87 -10.40 -3.10
C ARG A 44 6.52 -9.28 -2.14
N GLN A 45 5.74 -9.60 -1.11
CA GLN A 45 5.43 -8.67 -0.03
C GLN A 45 6.73 -8.10 0.54
N TRP A 46 7.03 -6.85 0.15
CA TRP A 46 8.23 -6.16 0.61
C TRP A 46 8.04 -5.78 2.07
N PHE A 47 6.90 -5.16 2.38
CA PHE A 47 6.59 -4.73 3.73
C PHE A 47 5.49 -5.59 4.36
N SER A 48 5.70 -6.04 5.60
CA SER A 48 4.60 -6.49 6.46
C SER A 48 4.39 -5.54 7.60
N VAL A 49 3.12 -5.31 7.91
CA VAL A 49 2.68 -4.48 9.03
C VAL A 49 1.81 -5.33 9.93
N TYR A 50 2.13 -5.39 11.22
CA TYR A 50 1.34 -6.11 12.20
C TYR A 50 1.44 -5.44 13.57
N GLN A 51 0.38 -5.59 14.37
CA GLN A 51 0.39 -5.14 15.75
C GLN A 51 1.31 -6.03 16.59
N THR A 52 2.15 -5.42 17.42
CA THR A 52 3.04 -6.19 18.30
C THR A 52 2.27 -6.80 19.48
N SER A 53 2.98 -7.52 20.36
CA SER A 53 2.41 -7.96 21.63
C SER A 53 1.98 -6.80 22.55
N ASN A 54 2.51 -5.59 22.31
CA ASN A 54 2.03 -4.37 22.92
C ASN A 54 1.06 -3.64 21.96
N PRO A 55 -0.22 -3.44 22.32
CA PRO A 55 -1.21 -2.81 21.43
C PRO A 55 -0.89 -1.36 21.08
N ASP A 56 -0.04 -0.68 21.85
CA ASP A 56 0.40 0.69 21.58
C ASP A 56 1.40 0.80 20.43
N TRP A 57 1.85 -0.33 19.87
CA TRP A 57 2.89 -0.37 18.85
C TRP A 57 2.56 -1.30 17.69
N TYR A 58 2.80 -0.78 16.50
CA TYR A 58 2.86 -1.55 15.26
C TYR A 58 4.32 -1.76 14.84
N CYS A 59 4.59 -2.92 14.25
CA CYS A 59 5.87 -3.26 13.64
C CYS A 59 5.72 -3.24 12.13
N ILE A 60 6.69 -2.61 11.46
CA ILE A 60 6.83 -2.61 10.01
C ILE A 60 8.13 -3.35 9.70
N ASN A 61 8.02 -4.48 9.01
CA ASN A 61 9.17 -5.25 8.56
C ASN A 61 9.37 -5.06 7.06
N ASP A 62 10.60 -4.73 6.69
CA ASP A 62 11.09 -4.72 5.33
C ASP A 62 11.86 -6.03 5.06
N TYR A 63 11.24 -6.94 4.30
CA TYR A 63 11.86 -8.23 3.96
C TYR A 63 12.93 -8.13 2.87
N LEU A 64 12.97 -7.06 2.08
CA LEU A 64 13.98 -6.88 1.04
C LEU A 64 15.31 -6.47 1.65
N ASN A 65 15.27 -5.53 2.59
CA ASN A 65 16.44 -5.00 3.28
C ASN A 65 16.71 -5.71 4.62
N LEU A 66 15.88 -6.68 4.99
CA LEU A 66 15.96 -7.42 6.27
C LEU A 66 16.03 -6.47 7.47
N ASN A 67 15.23 -5.41 7.42
CA ASN A 67 15.18 -4.37 8.45
C ASN A 67 13.76 -4.25 9.00
N GLY A 68 13.62 -3.68 10.20
CA GLY A 68 12.32 -3.45 10.80
C GLY A 68 12.34 -2.21 11.67
N CYS A 69 11.17 -1.59 11.82
CA CYS A 69 10.99 -0.48 12.75
C CYS A 69 9.64 -0.61 13.46
N VAL A 70 9.53 0.09 14.59
CA VAL A 70 8.28 0.16 15.37
C VAL A 70 7.76 1.59 15.37
N ILE A 71 6.44 1.71 15.27
CA ILE A 71 5.72 2.99 15.31
C ILE A 71 4.61 2.90 16.35
N ARG A 72 4.36 4.00 17.06
CA ARG A 72 3.24 4.06 18.00
C ARG A 72 1.91 4.11 17.25
N THR A 73 0.93 3.37 17.73
CA THR A 73 -0.44 3.38 17.21
C THR A 73 -1.05 4.79 17.24
N SER A 74 -0.66 5.63 18.21
CA SER A 74 -1.09 7.03 18.31
C SER A 74 -0.67 7.91 17.13
N ASN A 75 0.33 7.48 16.36
CA ASN A 75 0.85 8.23 15.21
C ASN A 75 0.18 7.80 13.89
N LEU A 76 -0.70 6.80 13.92
CA LEU A 76 -1.42 6.31 12.75
C LEU A 76 -2.69 7.13 12.56
N GLU A 77 -2.99 7.52 11.32
CA GLU A 77 -4.26 8.18 10.98
C GLU A 77 -5.48 7.28 11.23
N ASN A 78 -5.28 5.96 11.16
CA ASN A 78 -6.25 4.95 11.54
C ASN A 78 -5.63 4.00 12.58
N SER A 79 -6.21 3.96 13.78
CA SER A 79 -5.75 3.13 14.89
C SER A 79 -6.11 1.65 14.78
N HIS A 80 -6.94 1.29 13.79
CA HIS A 80 -7.47 -0.06 13.58
C HIS A 80 -7.15 -0.60 12.18
N PHE A 81 -6.01 -0.19 11.63
CA PHE A 81 -5.42 -0.94 10.52
C PHE A 81 -5.32 -2.43 10.84
#